data_AF-A0A3C0P252-F1
#
_entry.id   AF-A0A3C0P252-F1
#
_cell.length_a   1.000
_cell.length_b   1.000
_cell.length_c   1.000
_cell.angle_alpha   90.00
_cell.angle_beta   90.00
_cell.angle_gamma   90.00
#
_symmetry.space_group_name_H-M   'P 1'
#
loop_
_entity.id
_entity.type
_entity.pdbx_description
1 polymer ?
#
loop_
_entity_poly.entity_id
_entity_poly.type
_entity_poly.pdbx_seq_one_letter_code
_entity_poly.pdbx_strand_id
1 'polypeptide(L)'
;MIGAIIGDIAGSRYERVNHKSKVFELFDKKCRLTDDSVMSLAVAKAILDCEEDVDSLGKTAISAMQELGRIYKNAGYGGTFIKWLWAEDPQPYNSFGNGSAMRVGPCGFAAKNLDEARLLSAKVTEISHNHPEGMKGAEAIAVAVYLARNGKSKEEIRNYITSNYYEIGFSLDQIRKSYKFDVSCQGSVPVALEAFFEAVDFEDAIRNA
;
A
#
# COMPACT_ATOMS: atom_id res chain seq x y z
N MET A 1 -7.95 7.71 -0.59
CA MET A 1 -6.54 8.17 -0.56
C MET A 1 -6.19 8.96 0.69
N ILE A 2 -6.96 9.97 1.08
CA ILE A 2 -6.66 10.81 2.27
C ILE A 2 -6.37 9.98 3.53
N GLY A 3 -7.16 8.92 3.79
CA GLY A 3 -6.92 8.05 4.94
C GLY A 3 -5.54 7.36 4.93
N ALA A 4 -5.06 6.91 3.77
CA ALA A 4 -3.73 6.32 3.64
C ALA A 4 -2.62 7.36 3.87
N ILE A 5 -2.81 8.59 3.35
CA ILE A 5 -1.88 9.71 3.58
C ILE A 5 -1.81 10.08 5.07
N ILE A 6 -2.96 10.11 5.76
CA ILE A 6 -3.00 10.34 7.20
C ILE A 6 -2.27 9.22 7.95
N GLY A 7 -2.50 7.96 7.58
CA GLY A 7 -1.85 6.79 8.18
C GLY A 7 -0.32 6.85 8.03
N ASP A 8 0.16 7.15 6.83
CA ASP A 8 1.59 7.39 6.55
C ASP A 8 2.14 8.50 7.47
N ILE A 9 1.54 9.70 7.43
CA ILE A 9 2.02 10.85 8.20
C ILE A 9 2.05 10.54 9.71
N ALA A 10 0.99 9.95 10.25
CA ALA A 10 0.89 9.60 11.66
C ALA A 10 1.90 8.51 12.07
N GLY A 11 2.10 7.51 11.20
CA GLY A 11 3.01 6.38 11.43
C GLY A 11 4.50 6.69 11.21
N SER A 12 4.81 7.71 10.41
CA SER A 12 6.17 8.03 9.91
C SER A 12 7.27 8.19 10.98
N ARG A 13 6.91 8.56 12.20
CA ARG A 13 7.86 8.73 13.32
C ARG A 13 8.16 7.44 14.09
N TYR A 14 7.39 6.39 13.84
CA TYR A 14 7.51 5.07 14.46
C TYR A 14 8.13 4.03 13.53
N GLU A 15 8.46 4.43 12.30
CA GLU A 15 9.18 3.59 11.36
C GLU A 15 10.52 3.12 11.98
N ARG A 16 10.73 1.80 12.06
CA ARG A 16 11.90 1.14 12.69
C ARG A 16 12.06 1.39 14.21
N VAL A 17 11.21 2.21 14.81
CA VAL A 17 11.16 2.49 16.25
C VAL A 17 9.71 2.30 16.72
N ASN A 18 9.27 1.04 16.66
CA ASN A 18 7.87 0.67 16.84
C ASN A 18 7.28 1.18 18.16
N HIS A 19 6.07 1.73 18.10
CA HIS A 19 5.23 2.03 19.26
C HIS A 19 4.12 0.99 19.35
N LYS A 20 4.02 0.28 20.48
CA LYS A 20 3.14 -0.89 20.62
C LYS A 20 1.82 -0.59 21.34
N SER A 21 1.46 0.69 21.47
CA SER A 21 0.26 1.15 22.18
C SER A 21 -0.62 1.99 21.27
N LYS A 22 -1.95 1.90 21.43
CA LYS A 22 -2.90 2.81 20.77
C LYS A 22 -2.82 4.24 21.30
N VAL A 23 -2.21 4.46 22.46
CA VAL A 23 -2.13 5.75 23.13
C VAL A 23 -0.91 6.50 22.62
N PHE A 24 -1.15 7.45 21.71
CA PHE A 24 -0.18 8.42 21.21
C PHE A 24 -0.88 9.62 20.57
N GLU A 25 -0.15 10.73 20.43
CA GLU A 25 -0.65 11.90 19.71
C GLU A 25 -0.71 11.62 18.20
N LEU A 26 -1.87 11.70 17.56
CA LEU A 26 -2.02 11.27 16.16
C LEU A 26 -1.17 12.12 15.20
N PHE A 27 -1.04 13.42 15.47
CA PHE A 27 -0.20 14.34 14.72
C PHE A 27 0.76 15.06 15.63
N ASP A 28 2.05 15.06 15.27
CA ASP A 28 3.11 15.74 16.00
C ASP A 28 4.04 16.42 15.01
N LYS A 29 4.85 17.38 15.47
CA LYS A 29 5.80 18.12 14.64
C LYS A 29 6.87 17.23 13.96
N LYS A 30 7.05 15.99 14.41
CA LYS A 30 7.97 15.01 13.80
C LYS A 30 7.33 14.18 12.69
N CYS A 31 6.00 14.25 12.52
CA CYS A 31 5.30 13.59 11.44
C CYS A 31 5.73 14.18 10.10
N ARG A 32 5.89 13.31 9.10
CA ARG A 32 6.21 13.68 7.72
C ARG A 32 5.51 12.70 6.78
N LEU A 33 5.22 13.12 5.55
CA LEU A 33 4.85 12.17 4.51
C LEU A 33 6.08 11.32 4.11
N THR A 34 5.85 10.09 3.67
CA THR A 34 6.91 9.21 3.17
C THR A 34 6.68 8.82 1.70
N ASP A 35 7.49 7.88 1.22
CA ASP A 35 7.33 7.27 -0.09
C ASP A 35 5.95 6.61 -0.28
N ASP A 36 5.28 6.15 0.77
CA ASP A 36 3.91 5.63 0.72
C ASP A 36 2.94 6.66 0.10
N SER A 37 2.91 7.88 0.63
CA SER A 37 2.08 8.97 0.08
C SER A 37 2.53 9.40 -1.31
N VAL A 38 3.84 9.58 -1.52
CA VAL A 38 4.35 10.05 -2.82
C VAL A 38 4.03 9.04 -3.93
N MET A 39 4.24 7.75 -3.67
CA MET A 39 3.98 6.70 -4.65
C MET A 39 2.49 6.45 -4.84
N SER A 40 1.66 6.59 -3.80
CA SER A 40 0.20 6.58 -3.94
C SER A 40 -0.28 7.69 -4.87
N LEU A 41 0.25 8.91 -4.73
CA LEU A 41 -0.08 10.04 -5.61
C LEU A 41 0.42 9.81 -7.03
N ALA A 42 1.60 9.22 -7.21
CA ALA A 42 2.14 8.87 -8.52
C ALA A 42 1.27 7.84 -9.25
N VAL A 43 0.81 6.80 -8.55
CA VAL A 43 -0.10 5.80 -9.11
C VAL A 43 -1.45 6.44 -9.48
N ALA A 44 -2.00 7.29 -8.62
CA ALA A 44 -3.24 8.02 -8.94
C ALA A 44 -3.08 8.92 -10.17
N LYS A 45 -1.96 9.66 -10.27
CA LYS A 45 -1.61 10.47 -11.43
C LYS A 45 -1.54 9.61 -12.69
N ALA A 46 -0.86 8.47 -12.64
CA ALA A 46 -0.73 7.58 -13.79
C ALA A 46 -2.07 7.02 -14.29
N ILE A 47 -2.97 6.68 -13.37
CA ILE A 47 -4.33 6.22 -13.69
C ILE A 47 -5.15 7.33 -14.37
N LEU A 48 -5.02 8.57 -13.90
CA LEU A 48 -5.70 9.71 -14.51
C LEU A 48 -5.14 10.02 -15.90
N ASP A 49 -3.82 9.94 -16.06
CA ASP A 49 -3.12 10.27 -17.30
C ASP A 49 -3.26 9.18 -18.37
N CYS A 50 -3.53 7.92 -18.00
CA CYS A 50 -3.73 6.82 -18.98
C CYS A 50 -5.16 6.73 -19.52
N GLU A 51 -6.10 7.50 -18.97
CA GLU A 51 -7.52 7.50 -19.36
C GLU A 51 -8.10 6.07 -19.48
N GLU A 52 -8.50 5.66 -20.70
CA GLU A 52 -9.02 4.32 -20.99
C GLU A 52 -7.97 3.34 -21.57
N ASP A 53 -6.74 3.79 -21.83
CA ASP A 53 -5.65 2.96 -22.35
C ASP A 53 -4.86 2.29 -21.21
N VAL A 54 -5.45 1.25 -20.64
CA VAL A 54 -4.86 0.45 -19.55
C VAL A 54 -3.55 -0.23 -19.96
N ASP A 55 -3.33 -0.49 -21.25
CA ASP A 55 -2.09 -1.10 -21.72
C ASP A 55 -0.90 -0.15 -21.58
N SER A 56 -1.14 1.16 -21.67
CA SER A 56 -0.13 2.20 -21.42
C SER A 56 0.19 2.43 -19.93
N LEU A 57 -0.67 1.97 -19.01
CA LEU A 57 -0.61 2.32 -17.59
C LEU A 57 0.75 2.01 -16.94
N GLY A 58 1.38 0.88 -17.28
CA GLY A 58 2.70 0.53 -16.74
C GLY A 58 3.76 1.59 -17.08
N LYS A 59 3.78 2.05 -18.33
CA LYS A 59 4.72 3.10 -18.79
C LYS A 59 4.41 4.45 -18.14
N THR A 60 3.14 4.81 -18.03
CA THR A 60 2.70 6.06 -17.38
C THR A 60 3.03 6.04 -15.88
N ALA A 61 2.87 4.89 -15.22
CA ALA A 61 3.25 4.70 -13.82
C ALA A 61 4.75 4.82 -13.60
N ILE A 62 5.59 4.27 -14.49
CA ILE A 62 7.04 4.51 -14.45
C ILE A 62 7.35 6.00 -14.48
N SER A 63 6.80 6.72 -15.46
CA SER A 63 7.04 8.16 -15.62
C SER A 63 6.61 8.95 -14.38
N ALA A 64 5.38 8.75 -13.90
CA ALA A 64 4.85 9.47 -12.75
C ALA A 64 5.60 9.16 -11.44
N MET A 65 5.98 7.89 -11.23
CA MET A 65 6.70 7.47 -10.02
C MET A 65 8.14 7.99 -10.02
N GLN A 66 8.83 7.97 -11.15
CA GLN A 66 10.16 8.57 -11.27
C GLN A 66 10.10 10.10 -11.12
N GLU A 67 9.13 10.77 -11.74
CA GLU A 67 8.92 12.22 -11.62
C GLU A 67 8.75 12.65 -10.16
N LEU A 68 7.69 12.16 -9.50
CA LEU A 68 7.40 12.53 -8.12
C LEU A 68 8.46 11.99 -7.15
N GLY A 69 8.99 10.79 -7.40
CA GLY A 69 10.07 10.22 -6.62
C GLY A 69 11.32 11.10 -6.60
N ARG A 70 11.70 11.64 -7.76
CA ARG A 70 12.86 12.54 -7.92
C ARG A 70 12.62 13.90 -7.25
N ILE A 71 11.40 14.43 -7.34
CA ILE A 71 11.02 15.68 -6.64
C ILE A 71 11.10 15.49 -5.13
N TYR A 72 10.56 14.39 -4.61
CA TYR A 72 10.54 14.05 -3.18
C TYR A 72 11.65 13.06 -2.79
N LYS A 73 12.88 13.27 -3.29
CA LYS A 73 14.02 12.34 -3.14
C LYS A 73 14.34 11.84 -1.72
N ASN A 74 13.93 12.57 -0.68
CA ASN A 74 14.19 12.25 0.73
C ASN A 74 12.98 11.63 1.45
N ALA A 75 12.00 11.08 0.72
CA ALA A 75 10.76 10.57 1.30
C ALA A 75 10.89 9.23 2.06
N GLY A 76 12.00 8.50 1.94
CA GLY A 76 12.22 7.26 2.72
C GLY A 76 12.34 5.97 1.89
N TYR A 77 12.41 6.08 0.57
CA TYR A 77 12.49 4.95 -0.36
C TYR A 77 13.48 3.83 0.03
N GLY A 78 13.06 2.59 -0.16
CA GLY A 78 13.93 1.41 -0.03
C GLY A 78 15.13 1.45 -0.97
N GLY A 79 16.27 0.90 -0.54
CA GLY A 79 17.55 1.05 -1.24
C GLY A 79 17.56 0.57 -2.70
N THR A 80 16.90 -0.55 -3.01
CA THR A 80 16.77 -1.02 -4.40
C THR A 80 15.79 -0.16 -5.21
N PHE A 81 14.72 0.32 -4.56
CA PHE A 81 13.73 1.17 -5.22
C PHE A 81 14.30 2.55 -5.57
N ILE A 82 15.21 3.12 -4.76
CA ILE A 82 15.96 4.34 -5.12
C ILE A 82 16.71 4.16 -6.44
N LYS A 83 17.38 3.01 -6.62
CA LYS A 83 18.10 2.71 -7.88
C LYS A 83 17.13 2.65 -9.06
N TRP A 84 15.97 2.01 -8.86
CA TRP A 84 14.90 1.95 -9.85
C TRP A 84 14.38 3.34 -10.22
N LEU A 85 14.18 4.22 -9.23
CA LEU A 85 13.70 5.56 -9.49
C LEU A 85 14.67 6.35 -10.38
N TRP A 86 15.98 6.20 -10.20
CA TRP A 86 17.01 6.98 -10.92
C TRP A 86 17.52 6.29 -12.19
N ALA A 87 17.08 5.07 -12.49
CA ALA A 87 17.43 4.40 -13.72
C ALA A 87 16.83 5.13 -14.93
N GLU A 88 17.59 5.18 -16.03
CA GLU A 88 17.11 5.70 -17.31
C GLU A 88 16.04 4.79 -17.91
N ASP A 89 16.29 3.47 -17.87
CA ASP A 89 15.35 2.42 -18.25
C ASP A 89 15.12 1.47 -17.07
N PRO A 90 14.15 1.77 -16.19
CA PRO A 90 13.96 1.03 -14.95
C PRO A 90 13.30 -0.34 -15.20
N GLN A 91 14.02 -1.40 -14.84
CA GLN A 91 13.53 -2.78 -14.95
C GLN A 91 13.01 -3.30 -13.60
N PRO A 92 11.97 -4.16 -13.59
CA PRO A 92 11.52 -4.79 -12.37
C PRO A 92 12.60 -5.73 -11.80
N TYR A 93 12.64 -5.83 -10.46
CA TYR A 93 13.78 -6.43 -9.77
C TYR A 93 13.37 -7.53 -8.77
N ASN A 94 12.28 -8.24 -9.07
CA ASN A 94 11.78 -9.41 -8.32
C ASN A 94 11.61 -9.16 -6.82
N SER A 95 11.09 -7.98 -6.47
CA SER A 95 10.86 -7.58 -5.08
C SER A 95 9.55 -8.12 -4.54
N PHE A 96 9.61 -8.73 -3.35
CA PHE A 96 8.45 -9.11 -2.53
C PHE A 96 8.10 -8.06 -1.47
N GLY A 97 8.74 -6.89 -1.51
CA GLY A 97 8.53 -5.83 -0.52
C GLY A 97 7.13 -5.23 -0.57
N ASN A 98 6.67 -4.68 0.55
CA ASN A 98 5.37 -4.02 0.73
C ASN A 98 5.27 -2.65 0.04
N GLY A 99 6.37 -2.15 -0.53
CA GLY A 99 6.38 -0.99 -1.41
C GLY A 99 5.48 -1.12 -2.64
N SER A 100 5.08 -2.35 -3.00
CA SER A 100 3.98 -2.61 -3.94
C SER A 100 2.61 -2.29 -3.33
N ALA A 101 2.31 -2.85 -2.15
CA ALA A 101 1.02 -2.75 -1.48
C ALA A 101 0.70 -1.34 -0.95
N MET A 102 1.70 -0.58 -0.49
CA MET A 102 1.50 0.74 0.11
C MET A 102 0.91 1.79 -0.84
N ARG A 103 1.02 1.59 -2.17
CA ARG A 103 0.73 2.60 -3.19
C ARG A 103 -0.46 2.31 -4.09
N VAL A 104 -1.08 1.13 -3.99
CA VAL A 104 -2.10 0.64 -4.94
C VAL A 104 -3.55 0.93 -4.53
N GLY A 105 -3.77 1.61 -3.42
CA GLY A 105 -5.10 2.08 -3.04
C GLY A 105 -5.85 2.83 -4.15
N PRO A 106 -5.21 3.69 -4.97
CA PRO A 106 -5.88 4.34 -6.11
C PRO A 106 -6.41 3.36 -7.16
N CYS A 107 -5.75 2.23 -7.40
CA CYS A 107 -6.20 1.21 -8.35
C CYS A 107 -7.59 0.67 -7.97
N GLY A 108 -7.75 0.27 -6.70
CA GLY A 108 -9.03 -0.20 -6.18
C GLY A 108 -10.11 0.88 -6.17
N PHE A 109 -9.71 2.13 -5.93
CA PHE A 109 -10.65 3.26 -5.94
C PHE A 109 -11.14 3.62 -7.34
N ALA A 110 -10.26 3.57 -8.35
CA ALA A 110 -10.59 3.94 -9.73
C ALA A 110 -11.37 2.86 -10.49
N ALA A 111 -11.14 1.58 -10.16
CA ALA A 111 -11.74 0.46 -10.87
C ALA A 111 -13.29 0.47 -10.88
N LYS A 112 -13.86 0.07 -12.01
CA LYS A 112 -15.30 -0.07 -12.27
C LYS A 112 -15.80 -1.47 -11.90
N ASN A 113 -14.91 -2.46 -11.94
CA ASN A 113 -15.20 -3.83 -11.51
C ASN A 113 -13.98 -4.48 -10.85
N LEU A 114 -14.17 -5.69 -10.30
CA LEU A 114 -13.16 -6.40 -9.55
C LEU A 114 -11.95 -6.83 -10.41
N ASP A 115 -12.19 -7.26 -11.64
CA ASP A 115 -11.11 -7.67 -12.55
C ASP A 115 -10.27 -6.47 -13.00
N GLU A 116 -10.91 -5.33 -13.19
CA GLU A 116 -10.20 -4.07 -13.44
C GLU A 116 -9.36 -3.65 -12.22
N ALA A 117 -9.84 -3.83 -10.99
CA ALA A 117 -9.03 -3.53 -9.80
C ALA A 117 -7.74 -4.37 -9.75
N ARG A 118 -7.84 -5.66 -10.11
CA ARG A 118 -6.70 -6.57 -10.22
C ARG A 118 -5.76 -6.17 -11.35
N LEU A 119 -6.31 -5.88 -12.53
CA LEU A 119 -5.54 -5.47 -13.70
C LEU A 119 -4.75 -4.18 -13.46
N LEU A 120 -5.41 -3.14 -12.94
CA LEU A 120 -4.76 -1.86 -12.60
C LEU A 120 -3.64 -2.08 -11.57
N SER A 121 -3.92 -2.85 -10.51
CA SER A 121 -2.93 -3.20 -9.49
C SER A 121 -1.73 -3.92 -10.08
N ALA A 122 -1.96 -4.90 -10.97
CA ALA A 122 -0.90 -5.66 -11.61
C ALA A 122 0.01 -4.76 -12.45
N LYS A 123 -0.56 -3.94 -13.34
CA LYS A 123 0.18 -3.06 -14.25
C LYS A 123 1.10 -2.06 -13.52
N VAL A 124 0.67 -1.50 -12.39
CA VAL A 124 1.50 -0.55 -11.62
C VAL A 124 2.46 -1.22 -10.64
N THR A 125 2.29 -2.52 -10.40
CA THR A 125 3.13 -3.30 -9.48
C THR A 125 4.27 -3.98 -10.22
N GLU A 126 3.97 -4.65 -11.33
CA GLU A 126 4.91 -5.48 -12.08
C GLU A 126 6.13 -4.72 -12.60
N ILE A 127 6.02 -3.40 -12.76
CA ILE A 127 7.11 -2.51 -13.20
C ILE A 127 8.28 -2.43 -12.20
N SER A 128 8.08 -2.85 -10.94
CA SER A 128 9.15 -2.85 -9.91
C SER A 128 9.13 -4.10 -9.02
N HIS A 129 7.94 -4.63 -8.71
CA HIS A 129 7.72 -5.72 -7.77
C HIS A 129 7.05 -6.92 -8.46
N ASN A 130 7.74 -7.55 -9.41
CA ASN A 130 7.23 -8.71 -10.16
C ASN A 130 7.41 -10.07 -9.43
N HIS A 131 7.74 -10.06 -8.14
CA HIS A 131 7.71 -11.28 -7.33
C HIS A 131 6.26 -11.66 -6.99
N PRO A 132 5.89 -12.97 -6.97
CA PRO A 132 4.53 -13.41 -6.66
C PRO A 132 3.95 -12.80 -5.37
N GLU A 133 4.70 -12.79 -4.27
CA GLU A 133 4.27 -12.16 -3.01
C GLU A 133 4.07 -10.64 -3.12
N GLY A 134 4.89 -9.94 -3.91
CA GLY A 134 4.76 -8.50 -4.15
C GLY A 134 3.48 -8.17 -4.93
N MET A 135 3.19 -8.96 -5.97
CA MET A 135 1.96 -8.87 -6.77
C MET A 135 0.73 -9.22 -5.93
N LYS A 136 0.78 -10.31 -5.15
CA LYS A 136 -0.29 -10.77 -4.27
C LYS A 136 -0.65 -9.75 -3.20
N GLY A 137 0.36 -9.15 -2.55
CA GLY A 137 0.16 -8.10 -1.55
C GLY A 137 -0.52 -6.86 -2.12
N ALA A 138 -0.09 -6.41 -3.30
CA ALA A 138 -0.70 -5.27 -3.98
C ALA A 138 -2.16 -5.57 -4.39
N GLU A 139 -2.39 -6.71 -5.05
CA GLU A 139 -3.74 -7.08 -5.49
C GLU A 139 -4.72 -7.20 -4.31
N ALA A 140 -4.28 -7.80 -3.19
CA ALA A 140 -5.11 -7.91 -1.99
C ALA A 140 -5.58 -6.54 -1.46
N ILE A 141 -4.68 -5.54 -1.43
CA ILE A 141 -5.02 -4.17 -0.99
C ILE A 141 -5.94 -3.48 -2.01
N ALA A 142 -5.64 -3.56 -3.30
CA ALA A 142 -6.49 -2.96 -4.33
C ALA A 142 -7.91 -3.54 -4.32
N VAL A 143 -8.03 -4.86 -4.17
CA VAL A 143 -9.31 -5.55 -4.04
C VAL A 143 -10.05 -5.14 -2.77
N ALA A 144 -9.37 -5.11 -1.62
CA ALA A 144 -10.00 -4.66 -0.37
C ALA A 144 -10.56 -3.23 -0.49
N VAL A 145 -9.81 -2.33 -1.11
CA VAL A 145 -10.25 -0.95 -1.36
C VAL A 145 -11.44 -0.90 -2.31
N TYR A 146 -11.42 -1.67 -3.40
CA TYR A 146 -12.54 -1.75 -4.34
C TYR A 146 -13.82 -2.26 -3.65
N LEU A 147 -13.71 -3.34 -2.88
CA LEU A 147 -14.86 -3.92 -2.16
C LEU A 147 -15.42 -2.91 -1.14
N ALA A 148 -14.56 -2.25 -0.36
CA ALA A 148 -14.98 -1.23 0.60
C ALA A 148 -15.68 -0.04 -0.10
N ARG A 149 -15.15 0.44 -1.22
CA ARG A 149 -15.76 1.50 -2.03
C ARG A 149 -17.16 1.12 -2.54
N ASN A 150 -17.38 -0.16 -2.81
CA ASN A 150 -18.67 -0.70 -3.29
C ASN A 150 -19.60 -1.13 -2.13
N GLY A 151 -19.36 -0.65 -0.91
CA GLY A 151 -20.26 -0.83 0.22
C GLY A 151 -20.21 -2.22 0.88
N LYS A 152 -19.18 -3.02 0.59
CA LYS A 152 -18.99 -4.30 1.28
C LYS A 152 -18.64 -4.09 2.75
N SER A 153 -19.24 -4.91 3.60
CA SER A 153 -18.94 -4.94 5.03
C SER A 153 -17.52 -5.45 5.30
N LYS A 154 -16.97 -5.15 6.49
CA LYS A 154 -15.67 -5.68 6.91
C LYS A 154 -15.63 -7.21 6.88
N GLU A 155 -16.73 -7.88 7.23
CA GLU A 155 -16.84 -9.33 7.21
C GLU A 155 -16.80 -9.89 5.79
N GLU A 156 -17.55 -9.31 4.86
CA GLU A 156 -17.50 -9.71 3.44
C GLU A 156 -16.09 -9.52 2.85
N ILE A 157 -15.43 -8.40 3.16
CA ILE A 157 -14.06 -8.13 2.72
C ILE A 157 -13.10 -9.14 3.34
N ARG A 158 -13.20 -9.40 4.66
CA ARG A 158 -12.37 -10.39 5.36
C ARG A 158 -12.51 -11.77 4.73
N ASN A 159 -13.73 -12.24 4.50
CA ASN A 159 -14.00 -13.54 3.89
C ASN A 159 -13.43 -13.63 2.47
N TYR A 160 -13.55 -12.56 1.68
CA TYR A 160 -12.95 -12.51 0.36
C TYR A 160 -11.43 -12.60 0.42
N ILE A 161 -10.81 -11.80 1.28
CA ILE A 161 -9.35 -11.75 1.43
C ILE A 161 -8.79 -13.10 1.91
N THR A 162 -9.42 -13.72 2.89
CA THR A 162 -8.95 -15.01 3.45
C THR A 162 -9.15 -16.17 2.48
N SER A 163 -10.15 -16.11 1.61
CA SER A 163 -10.38 -17.14 0.59
C SER A 163 -9.42 -17.04 -0.61
N ASN A 164 -8.82 -15.87 -0.85
CA ASN A 164 -8.11 -15.61 -2.12
C ASN A 164 -6.63 -15.20 -1.97
N TYR A 165 -6.21 -14.62 -0.83
CA TYR A 165 -4.87 -13.99 -0.73
C TYR A 165 -4.07 -14.42 0.50
N TYR A 166 -4.59 -14.16 1.70
CA TYR A 166 -3.85 -14.33 2.95
C TYR A 166 -4.75 -14.94 4.01
N GLU A 167 -4.25 -16.01 4.64
CA GLU A 167 -4.83 -16.47 5.89
C GLU A 167 -4.61 -15.41 6.98
N ILE A 168 -5.67 -15.05 7.69
CA ILE A 168 -5.62 -14.11 8.80
C ILE A 168 -6.29 -14.80 10.00
N GLY A 169 -5.47 -15.53 10.77
CA GLY A 169 -5.87 -16.33 11.92
C GLY A 169 -5.33 -15.80 13.25
N PHE A 170 -5.00 -14.50 13.32
CA PHE A 170 -4.45 -13.86 14.51
C PHE A 170 -5.21 -12.58 14.82
N SER A 171 -5.14 -12.13 16.08
CA SER A 171 -5.54 -10.79 16.50
C SER A 171 -4.33 -9.88 16.67
N LEU A 172 -4.52 -8.56 16.60
CA LEU A 172 -3.45 -7.61 16.86
C LEU A 172 -2.88 -7.78 18.27
N ASP A 173 -3.72 -8.04 19.27
CA ASP A 173 -3.27 -8.24 20.65
C ASP A 173 -2.39 -9.48 20.81
N GLN A 174 -2.63 -10.55 20.06
CA GLN A 174 -1.78 -11.74 20.06
C GLN A 174 -0.37 -11.43 19.51
N ILE A 175 -0.28 -10.64 18.44
CA ILE A 175 1.00 -10.34 17.78
C ILE A 175 1.69 -9.10 18.35
N ARG A 176 1.00 -8.20 19.06
CA ARG A 176 1.49 -6.88 19.50
C ARG A 176 2.87 -6.95 20.16
N LYS A 177 3.10 -7.94 21.02
CA LYS A 177 4.37 -8.11 21.75
C LYS A 177 5.50 -8.63 20.85
N SER A 178 5.22 -9.57 19.94
CA SER A 178 6.23 -10.26 19.14
C SER A 178 6.49 -9.64 17.76
N TYR A 179 5.50 -8.94 17.19
CA TYR A 179 5.60 -8.29 15.89
C TYR A 179 6.72 -7.25 15.88
N LYS A 180 7.42 -7.19 14.75
CA LYS A 180 8.54 -6.29 14.48
C LYS A 180 8.34 -5.71 13.08
N PHE A 181 9.01 -4.59 12.83
CA PHE A 181 9.05 -3.98 11.50
C PHE A 181 9.43 -5.02 10.43
N ASP A 182 8.55 -5.20 9.45
CA ASP A 182 8.71 -6.14 8.33
C ASP A 182 8.35 -5.43 7.03
N VAL A 183 9.30 -5.41 6.10
CA VAL A 183 9.17 -4.75 4.80
C VAL A 183 8.59 -5.66 3.72
N SER A 184 8.32 -6.92 4.03
CA SER A 184 7.74 -7.89 3.09
C SER A 184 6.22 -7.75 3.00
N CYS A 185 5.64 -8.05 1.85
CA CYS A 185 4.18 -8.08 1.70
C CYS A 185 3.53 -9.07 2.68
N GLN A 186 4.03 -10.30 2.73
CA GLN A 186 3.51 -11.37 3.60
C GLN A 186 3.66 -11.06 5.10
N GLY A 187 4.63 -10.25 5.49
CA GLY A 187 4.84 -9.84 6.88
C GLY A 187 4.07 -8.59 7.30
N SER A 188 3.51 -7.81 6.38
CA SER A 188 2.86 -6.53 6.70
C SER A 188 1.41 -6.41 6.20
N VAL A 189 1.08 -6.93 5.01
CA VAL A 189 -0.26 -6.84 4.43
C VAL A 189 -1.32 -7.54 5.30
N PRO A 190 -1.13 -8.80 5.78
CA PRO A 190 -2.08 -9.44 6.68
C PRO A 190 -2.30 -8.65 7.97
N VAL A 191 -1.25 -8.04 8.52
CA VAL A 191 -1.30 -7.26 9.76
C VAL A 191 -2.08 -5.96 9.56
N ALA A 192 -1.84 -5.26 8.44
CA ALA A 192 -2.59 -4.07 8.08
C ALA A 192 -4.09 -4.36 7.83
N LEU A 193 -4.38 -5.52 7.21
CA LEU A 193 -5.76 -5.98 7.01
C LEU A 193 -6.44 -6.29 8.34
N GLU A 194 -5.76 -6.98 9.26
CA GLU A 194 -6.30 -7.23 10.60
C GLU A 194 -6.53 -5.93 11.38
N ALA A 195 -5.60 -4.97 11.28
CA ALA A 195 -5.78 -3.64 11.86
C ALA A 195 -7.04 -2.93 11.35
N PHE A 196 -7.35 -3.04 10.06
CA PHE A 196 -8.60 -2.55 9.50
C PHE A 196 -9.82 -3.34 10.01
N PHE A 197 -9.74 -4.66 10.08
CA PHE A 197 -10.87 -5.49 10.47
C PHE A 197 -11.24 -5.37 11.96
N GLU A 198 -10.27 -5.23 12.85
CA GLU A 198 -10.50 -5.01 14.29
C GLU A 198 -10.95 -3.58 14.62
N ALA A 199 -10.73 -2.62 13.72
CA ALA A 199 -11.01 -1.21 14.02
C ALA A 199 -12.51 -0.93 14.19
N VAL A 200 -12.85 -0.01 15.08
CA VAL A 200 -14.24 0.47 15.23
C VAL A 200 -14.53 1.73 14.42
N ASP A 201 -13.50 2.50 14.09
CA ASP A 201 -13.58 3.69 13.27
C ASP A 201 -12.25 3.95 12.51
N PHE A 202 -12.16 5.11 11.85
CA PHE A 202 -11.00 5.51 11.08
C PHE A 202 -9.74 5.74 11.94
N GLU A 203 -9.88 6.44 13.06
CA GLU A 203 -8.74 6.76 13.92
C GLU A 203 -8.24 5.50 14.62
N ASP A 204 -9.14 4.64 15.08
CA ASP A 204 -8.81 3.37 15.69
C ASP A 204 -8.07 2.44 14.71
N ALA A 205 -8.40 2.47 13.41
CA ALA A 205 -7.66 1.75 12.38
C ALA A 205 -6.20 2.20 12.28
N ILE A 206 -5.94 3.50 12.39
CA ILE A 206 -4.56 4.03 12.38
C ILE A 206 -3.85 3.71 13.68
N ARG A 207 -4.54 3.74 14.82
CA ARG A 207 -3.96 3.39 16.13
C ARG A 207 -3.69 1.89 16.28
N ASN A 208 -4.38 1.07 15.50
CA ASN A 208 -4.19 -0.38 15.43
C ASN A 208 -2.90 -0.75 14.69
N ALA A 209 -2.57 -0.03 13.62
CA ALA A 209 -1.42 -0.26 12.74
C ALA A 209 -0.10 0.14 13.40
#